data_AF-A0A959YIH4-F1
#
_entry.id   AF-A0A959YIH4-F1
#
_cell.length_a   1.000
_cell.length_b   1.000
_cell.length_c   1.000
_cell.angle_alpha   90.00
_cell.angle_beta   90.00
_cell.angle_gamma   90.00
#
_symmetry.space_group_name_H-M   'P 1'
#
loop_
_entity.id
_entity.type
_entity.pdbx_description
1 polymer ?
#
loop_
_entity_poly.entity_id
_entity_poly.type
_entity_poly.pdbx_seq_one_letter_code
_entity_poly.pdbx_strand_id
1 'polypeptide(L)'
;MNRSDLTHTFESGWHNCRHWLVLAWMILSCSQGSVQAQLNVVTKRQFLEFGLVGGTMMYQGDLSHNYYFYVNYKPTFGGFIAYPLNEHFSAKLMYLQGYIAGADSNALEVPIQTRNLDFFSDIHEWSIQLDMYLLRFNSLKEGSSSFSPYFSTGLTVYHFNPMSTFTDPATGLDTVYALQPLGTEGQGTSAFPDRKPYMLTQVAIPLEFGFKFTPVRYLAIGLTGGVKLTFTDYLDDVSTTYVNPEILINENGMVSYLLSNRTWEVTENGEPLALGNKATRGGADSNDYYGYLAVTLSYLFIPEYKFNVSRKAGIHCPKF
;
A
#
# COMPACT_ATOMS: atom_id res chain seq x y z
N MET A 1 -40.36 -68.35 30.63
CA MET A 1 -41.65 -67.64 30.65
C MET A 1 -41.44 -66.30 29.95
N ASN A 2 -42.12 -66.07 28.81
CA ASN A 2 -42.37 -64.85 27.99
C ASN A 2 -41.28 -63.75 27.89
N ARG A 3 -40.81 -63.27 26.73
CA ARG A 3 -41.34 -63.08 25.36
C ARG A 3 -42.47 -62.05 25.20
N SER A 4 -42.24 -60.82 25.66
CA SER A 4 -42.67 -59.56 25.04
C SER A 4 -42.17 -58.41 25.91
N ASP A 5 -41.85 -57.28 25.28
CA ASP A 5 -41.53 -56.00 25.91
C ASP A 5 -40.12 -55.89 26.51
N LEU A 6 -39.22 -55.31 25.71
CA LEU A 6 -38.35 -54.18 26.07
C LEU A 6 -37.52 -53.79 24.83
N THR A 7 -38.21 -53.61 23.71
CA THR A 7 -37.72 -52.92 22.51
C THR A 7 -38.22 -51.49 22.53
N HIS A 8 -37.71 -50.66 23.45
CA HIS A 8 -37.92 -49.22 23.41
C HIS A 8 -36.78 -48.53 24.15
N THR A 9 -35.68 -48.28 23.43
CA THR A 9 -34.81 -47.09 23.56
C THR A 9 -33.57 -47.26 22.66
N PHE A 10 -33.74 -47.41 21.35
CA PHE A 10 -32.64 -47.22 20.39
C PHE A 10 -33.18 -46.91 18.97
N GLU A 11 -34.23 -46.08 18.89
CA GLU A 11 -34.75 -45.56 17.61
C GLU A 11 -35.10 -44.08 17.78
N SER A 12 -34.12 -43.18 17.62
CA SER A 12 -34.39 -41.74 17.49
C SER A 12 -33.32 -41.01 16.67
N GLY A 13 -32.81 -41.63 15.59
CA GLY A 13 -31.65 -41.08 14.87
C GLY A 13 -31.65 -41.19 13.35
N TRP A 14 -32.68 -41.73 12.68
CA TRP A 14 -32.56 -42.08 11.25
C TRP A 14 -33.76 -41.74 10.36
N HIS A 15 -34.67 -40.86 10.77
CA HIS A 15 -35.79 -40.43 9.92
C HIS A 15 -35.79 -38.96 9.48
N ASN A 16 -34.81 -38.15 9.91
CA ASN A 16 -34.72 -36.75 9.48
C ASN A 16 -33.68 -36.45 8.39
N CYS A 17 -32.98 -37.46 7.85
CA CYS A 17 -31.94 -37.21 6.83
C CYS A 17 -32.43 -37.34 5.37
N ARG A 18 -33.61 -37.93 5.12
CA ARG A 18 -34.14 -38.09 3.73
C ARG A 18 -34.99 -36.92 3.23
N HIS A 19 -35.55 -36.09 4.11
CA HIS A 19 -36.34 -34.93 3.69
C HIS A 19 -35.49 -33.71 3.31
N TRP A 20 -34.31 -33.53 3.92
CA TRP A 20 -33.40 -32.43 3.57
C TRP A 20 -32.60 -32.67 2.29
N LEU A 21 -32.33 -33.92 1.92
CA LEU A 21 -31.62 -34.25 0.68
C LEU A 21 -32.49 -34.09 -0.58
N VAL A 22 -33.81 -34.29 -0.47
CA VAL A 22 -34.75 -34.05 -1.58
C VAL A 22 -35.03 -32.55 -1.78
N LEU A 23 -35.06 -31.76 -0.69
CA LEU A 23 -35.14 -30.30 -0.75
C LEU A 23 -33.84 -29.67 -1.28
N ALA A 24 -32.67 -30.21 -0.94
CA ALA A 24 -31.39 -29.77 -1.51
C ALA A 24 -31.30 -30.07 -3.02
N TRP A 25 -31.88 -31.18 -3.49
CA TRP A 25 -31.93 -31.51 -4.93
C TRP A 25 -32.97 -30.70 -5.73
N MET A 26 -34.10 -30.31 -5.12
CA MET A 26 -35.07 -29.41 -5.78
C MET A 26 -34.59 -27.95 -5.85
N ILE A 27 -33.78 -27.50 -4.88
CA ILE A 27 -33.19 -26.15 -4.92
C ILE A 27 -31.99 -26.08 -5.89
N LEU A 28 -31.26 -27.18 -6.11
CA LEU A 28 -30.20 -27.25 -7.13
C LEU A 28 -30.68 -27.54 -8.56
N SER A 29 -31.93 -27.96 -8.78
CA SER A 29 -32.49 -28.22 -10.12
C SER A 29 -33.35 -27.08 -10.67
N CYS A 30 -33.59 -26.01 -9.89
CA CYS A 30 -34.32 -24.82 -10.31
C CYS A 30 -33.40 -23.60 -10.58
N SER A 31 -32.14 -23.83 -10.97
CA SER A 31 -31.26 -22.77 -11.50
C SER A 31 -30.72 -23.07 -12.90
N GLN A 32 -31.20 -24.13 -13.57
CA GLN A 32 -31.07 -24.30 -15.03
C GLN A 32 -32.14 -23.50 -15.79
N GLY A 33 -32.57 -22.36 -15.24
CA GLY A 33 -33.19 -21.31 -16.03
C GLY A 33 -32.15 -20.86 -17.04
N SER A 34 -32.41 -21.16 -18.31
CA SER A 34 -31.57 -20.79 -19.43
C SER A 34 -31.48 -19.26 -19.47
N VAL A 35 -30.50 -18.70 -18.75
CA VAL A 35 -30.04 -17.34 -19.00
C VAL A 35 -29.29 -17.44 -20.31
N GLN A 36 -30.03 -17.40 -21.40
CA GLN A 36 -29.52 -16.86 -22.65
C GLN A 36 -29.19 -15.41 -22.33
N ALA A 37 -28.00 -15.20 -21.76
CA ALA A 37 -27.34 -13.92 -21.81
C ALA A 37 -27.31 -13.59 -23.30
N GLN A 38 -28.21 -12.70 -23.74
CA GLN A 38 -28.00 -11.97 -24.97
C GLN A 38 -26.69 -11.24 -24.74
N LEU A 39 -25.62 -11.86 -25.24
CA LEU A 39 -24.31 -11.29 -25.33
C LEU A 39 -24.46 -10.15 -26.33
N ASN A 40 -24.96 -9.02 -25.85
CA ASN A 40 -24.77 -7.74 -26.49
C ASN A 40 -23.27 -7.50 -26.40
N VAL A 41 -22.53 -8.06 -27.37
CA VAL A 41 -21.21 -7.59 -27.74
C VAL A 41 -21.42 -6.20 -28.35
N VAL A 42 -21.79 -5.25 -27.49
CA VAL A 42 -21.31 -3.89 -27.68
C VAL A 42 -19.82 -4.07 -27.58
N THR A 43 -19.14 -4.07 -28.72
CA THR A 43 -17.69 -4.01 -28.81
C THR A 43 -17.26 -2.72 -28.10
N LYS A 44 -17.18 -2.77 -26.76
CA LYS A 44 -16.52 -1.74 -25.97
C LYS A 44 -15.08 -1.78 -26.45
N ARG A 45 -14.74 -0.81 -27.29
CA ARG A 45 -13.39 -0.52 -27.74
C ARG A 45 -12.52 -0.56 -26.48
N GLN A 46 -11.62 -1.51 -26.40
CA GLN A 46 -10.79 -1.72 -25.21
C GLN A 46 -9.66 -0.72 -25.29
N PHE A 47 -9.70 0.30 -24.43
CA PHE A 47 -8.66 1.30 -24.34
C PHE A 47 -7.77 0.98 -23.16
N LEU A 48 -6.48 1.11 -23.35
CA LEU A 48 -5.50 0.93 -22.30
C LEU A 48 -4.66 2.19 -22.22
N GLU A 49 -4.53 2.74 -21.03
CA GLU A 49 -3.73 3.92 -20.79
C GLU A 49 -2.43 3.50 -20.12
N PHE A 50 -1.31 3.96 -20.66
CA PHE A 50 0.01 3.75 -20.08
C PHE A 50 0.54 5.09 -19.63
N GLY A 51 1.02 5.19 -18.40
CA GLY A 51 1.54 6.45 -17.88
C GLY A 51 2.80 6.31 -17.07
N LEU A 52 3.52 7.41 -17.01
CA LEU A 52 4.67 7.65 -16.15
C LEU A 52 4.24 8.58 -15.02
N VAL A 53 4.86 8.39 -13.86
CA VAL A 53 4.64 9.19 -12.66
C VAL A 53 5.98 9.76 -12.21
N GLY A 54 6.00 11.04 -11.85
CA GLY A 54 7.17 11.70 -11.26
C GLY A 54 6.75 12.76 -10.25
N GLY A 55 7.39 12.79 -9.10
CA GLY A 55 6.99 13.69 -8.01
C GLY A 55 7.82 13.55 -6.76
N THR A 56 7.16 13.77 -5.63
CA THR A 56 7.76 13.66 -4.30
C THR A 56 6.95 12.76 -3.38
N MET A 57 7.62 12.08 -2.46
CA MET A 57 7.08 11.34 -1.33
C MET A 57 7.41 12.07 -0.03
N MET A 58 6.55 11.88 0.98
CA MET A 58 6.72 12.41 2.32
C MET A 58 6.39 11.33 3.34
N TYR A 59 7.00 11.41 4.51
CA TYR A 59 6.74 10.54 5.65
C TYR A 59 6.13 11.36 6.79
N GLN A 60 5.22 10.73 7.52
CA GLN A 60 4.71 11.20 8.80
C GLN A 60 4.66 10.05 9.82
N GLY A 61 5.25 10.31 10.98
CA GLY A 61 5.26 9.48 12.17
C GLY A 61 6.14 10.09 13.26
N ASP A 62 6.74 9.25 14.11
CA ASP A 62 7.56 9.63 15.27
C ASP A 62 8.78 10.52 14.95
N LEU A 63 9.37 10.39 13.75
CA LEU A 63 10.52 11.22 13.32
C LEU A 63 10.15 12.39 12.39
N SER A 64 8.85 12.70 12.30
CA SER A 64 8.33 13.82 11.50
C SER A 64 7.90 14.99 12.38
N HIS A 65 8.76 15.99 12.49
CA HIS A 65 8.52 17.17 13.31
C HIS A 65 8.19 18.38 12.42
N ASN A 66 7.22 19.20 12.84
CA ASN A 66 6.76 20.43 12.17
C ASN A 66 5.99 20.27 10.85
N TYR A 67 4.66 20.17 10.98
CA TYR A 67 3.70 20.16 9.86
C TYR A 67 3.80 21.37 8.91
N TYR A 68 4.21 22.54 9.42
CA TYR A 68 4.12 23.81 8.68
C TYR A 68 5.40 24.24 7.95
N PHE A 69 6.58 23.74 8.34
CA PHE A 69 7.86 24.30 7.90
C PHE A 69 8.83 23.30 7.27
N TYR A 70 8.75 22.00 7.59
CA TYR A 70 9.75 21.01 7.17
C TYR A 70 9.11 19.67 6.80
N VAL A 71 8.28 19.66 5.76
CA VAL A 71 7.90 18.40 5.11
C VAL A 71 9.09 17.94 4.28
N ASN A 72 9.73 16.85 4.71
CA ASN A 72 10.92 16.29 4.08
C ASN A 72 10.55 15.55 2.79
N TYR A 73 10.24 16.29 1.74
CA TYR A 73 9.89 15.75 0.44
C TYR A 73 11.10 15.12 -0.25
N LYS A 74 10.91 13.90 -0.72
CA LYS A 74 11.94 13.09 -1.37
C LYS A 74 11.46 12.63 -2.74
N PRO A 75 12.33 12.43 -3.73
CA PRO A 75 11.88 12.11 -5.09
C PRO A 75 11.15 10.77 -5.14
N THR A 76 10.13 10.68 -5.99
CA THR A 76 9.48 9.43 -6.39
C THR A 76 9.22 9.41 -7.89
N PHE A 77 9.26 8.23 -8.48
CA PHE A 77 8.93 7.99 -9.88
C PHE A 77 8.31 6.60 -10.05
N GLY A 78 7.66 6.39 -11.18
CA GLY A 78 7.09 5.10 -11.50
C GLY A 78 6.23 5.13 -12.75
N GLY A 79 5.29 4.21 -12.81
CA GLY A 79 4.40 4.10 -13.96
C GLY A 79 3.12 3.36 -13.62
N PHE A 80 2.15 3.48 -14.51
CA PHE A 80 0.85 2.83 -14.34
C PHE A 80 0.28 2.36 -15.66
N ILE A 81 -0.64 1.41 -15.53
CA ILE A 81 -1.54 0.96 -16.58
C ILE A 81 -2.96 1.18 -16.06
N ALA A 82 -3.78 1.90 -16.82
CA ALA A 82 -5.17 2.14 -16.48
C ALA A 82 -6.12 1.62 -17.57
N TYR A 83 -7.25 1.09 -17.13
CA TYR A 83 -8.33 0.58 -17.96
C TYR A 83 -9.61 1.34 -17.66
N PRO A 84 -10.09 2.21 -18.58
CA PRO A 84 -11.35 2.92 -18.41
C PRO A 84 -12.54 1.95 -18.45
N LEU A 85 -13.25 1.83 -17.33
CA LEU A 85 -14.45 0.98 -17.22
C LEU A 85 -15.67 1.68 -17.83
N ASN A 86 -15.78 2.99 -17.58
CA ASN A 86 -16.78 3.91 -18.11
C ASN A 86 -16.30 5.38 -17.94
N GLU A 87 -17.16 6.37 -18.21
CA GLU A 87 -16.82 7.81 -18.14
C GLU A 87 -16.54 8.32 -16.71
N HIS A 88 -16.87 7.55 -15.67
CA HIS A 88 -16.69 7.90 -14.26
C HIS A 88 -15.69 7.02 -13.52
N PHE A 89 -15.30 5.87 -14.09
CA PHE A 89 -14.49 4.89 -13.38
C PHE A 89 -13.38 4.31 -14.26
N SER A 90 -12.17 4.21 -13.71
CA SER A 90 -11.03 3.48 -14.29
C SER A 90 -10.39 2.55 -13.26
N ALA A 91 -10.03 1.34 -13.68
CA ALA A 91 -9.17 0.46 -12.87
C ALA A 91 -7.70 0.76 -13.21
N LYS A 92 -6.83 0.89 -12.21
CA LYS A 92 -5.43 1.29 -12.39
C LYS A 92 -4.51 0.34 -11.63
N LEU A 93 -3.48 -0.17 -12.30
CA LEU A 93 -2.34 -0.84 -11.70
C LEU A 93 -1.16 0.12 -11.76
N MET A 94 -0.56 0.43 -10.63
CA MET A 94 0.53 1.41 -10.52
C MET A 94 1.70 0.83 -9.74
N TYR A 95 2.91 1.15 -10.19
CA TYR A 95 4.15 0.93 -9.45
C TYR A 95 4.78 2.29 -9.14
N LEU A 96 5.19 2.50 -7.89
CA LEU A 96 6.02 3.65 -7.50
C LEU A 96 7.30 3.17 -6.79
N GLN A 97 8.38 3.85 -7.13
CA GLN A 97 9.66 3.82 -6.43
C GLN A 97 9.86 5.19 -5.80
N GLY A 98 10.21 5.26 -4.53
CA GLY A 98 10.65 6.51 -3.93
C GLY A 98 11.43 6.28 -2.67
N TYR A 99 11.57 7.35 -1.91
CA TYR A 99 12.39 7.42 -0.72
C TYR A 99 11.64 8.21 0.34
N ILE A 100 11.77 7.84 1.60
CA ILE A 100 11.25 8.58 2.75
C ILE A 100 12.36 8.78 3.78
N ALA A 101 12.27 9.84 4.57
CA ALA A 101 13.23 10.12 5.63
C ALA A 101 12.64 11.03 6.71
N GLY A 102 13.12 10.88 7.93
CA GLY A 102 12.77 11.69 9.09
C GLY A 102 13.99 11.87 9.99
N ALA A 103 14.02 12.97 10.75
CA ALA A 103 15.11 13.24 11.67
C ALA A 103 14.64 14.19 12.78
N ASP A 104 15.03 13.86 14.01
CA ASP A 104 14.80 14.64 15.23
C ASP A 104 15.48 16.01 15.21
N SER A 105 16.59 16.13 14.49
CA SER A 105 17.31 17.40 14.31
C SER A 105 16.44 18.49 13.66
N ASN A 106 15.34 18.12 13.01
CA ASN A 106 14.37 19.06 12.42
C ASN A 106 13.26 19.49 13.40
N ALA A 107 13.24 18.98 14.63
CA ALA A 107 12.23 19.34 15.64
C ALA A 107 12.43 20.76 16.17
N LEU A 108 11.37 21.37 16.74
CA LEU A 108 11.51 22.66 17.46
C LEU A 108 11.80 22.42 18.95
N GLU A 109 11.36 21.28 19.48
CA GLU A 109 11.53 20.93 20.88
C GLU A 109 12.94 20.36 21.13
N VAL A 110 13.68 21.02 22.03
CA VAL A 110 15.03 20.58 22.45
C VAL A 110 15.07 19.13 22.95
N PRO A 111 14.10 18.61 23.72
CA PRO A 111 14.10 17.20 24.13
C PRO A 111 14.10 16.22 22.96
N ILE A 112 13.39 16.54 21.87
CA ILE A 112 13.35 15.72 20.66
C ILE A 112 14.68 15.82 19.92
N GLN A 113 15.20 17.04 19.72
CA GLN A 113 16.53 17.21 19.12
C GLN A 113 17.62 16.45 19.90
N THR A 114 17.49 16.36 21.22
CA THR A 114 18.44 15.62 22.08
C THR A 114 18.37 14.11 21.86
N ARG A 115 17.20 13.56 21.49
CA ARG A 115 17.04 12.14 21.11
C ARG A 115 17.85 11.80 19.86
N ASN A 116 17.94 12.74 18.92
CA ASN A 116 18.83 12.74 17.76
C ASN A 116 18.72 11.47 16.89
N LEU A 117 17.51 10.91 16.75
CA LEU A 117 17.27 9.81 15.84
C LEU A 117 17.03 10.35 14.43
N ASP A 118 17.49 9.59 13.44
CA ASP A 118 17.14 9.77 12.04
C ASP A 118 16.99 8.42 11.36
N PHE A 119 16.24 8.45 10.27
CA PHE A 119 16.14 7.31 9.38
C PHE A 119 15.96 7.76 7.95
N PHE A 120 16.20 6.81 7.06
CA PHE A 120 15.70 6.84 5.71
C PHE A 120 15.34 5.45 5.20
N SER A 121 14.44 5.39 4.23
CA SER A 121 14.03 4.14 3.61
C SER A 121 13.69 4.34 2.15
N ASP A 122 14.14 3.43 1.30
CA ASP A 122 13.55 3.26 -0.02
C ASP A 122 12.16 2.64 0.11
N ILE A 123 11.23 3.08 -0.75
CA ILE A 123 9.87 2.55 -0.85
C ILE A 123 9.67 2.00 -2.25
N HIS A 124 9.28 0.73 -2.33
CA HIS A 124 8.81 0.08 -3.54
C HIS A 124 7.36 -0.30 -3.33
N GLU A 125 6.43 0.22 -4.14
CA GLU A 125 5.01 -0.11 -3.99
C GLU A 125 4.33 -0.52 -5.28
N TRP A 126 3.45 -1.51 -5.17
CA TRP A 126 2.48 -1.89 -6.18
C TRP A 126 1.08 -1.59 -5.67
N SER A 127 0.28 -0.90 -6.47
CA SER A 127 -1.08 -0.50 -6.11
C SER A 127 -2.08 -0.93 -7.18
N ILE A 128 -3.17 -1.57 -6.76
CA ILE A 128 -4.38 -1.71 -7.56
C ILE A 128 -5.40 -0.71 -7.05
N GLN A 129 -5.91 0.14 -7.92
CA GLN A 129 -6.74 1.28 -7.56
C GLN A 129 -7.96 1.43 -8.48
N LEU A 130 -8.99 2.07 -7.95
CA LEU A 130 -10.16 2.52 -8.69
C LEU A 130 -10.17 4.06 -8.70
N ASP A 131 -9.95 4.65 -9.88
CA ASP A 131 -10.11 6.09 -10.08
C ASP A 131 -11.59 6.41 -10.31
N MET A 132 -12.11 7.35 -9.54
CA MET A 132 -13.48 7.85 -9.61
C MET A 132 -13.48 9.31 -10.08
N TYR A 133 -13.87 9.53 -11.34
CA TYR A 133 -13.94 10.86 -11.96
C TYR A 133 -15.23 11.58 -11.56
N LEU A 134 -15.07 12.76 -10.95
CA LEU A 134 -16.17 13.62 -10.51
C LEU A 134 -16.94 14.23 -11.70
N LEU A 135 -16.26 14.48 -12.81
CA LEU A 135 -16.84 14.89 -14.07
C LEU A 135 -16.75 13.74 -15.07
N ARG A 136 -17.66 13.70 -16.05
CA ARG A 136 -17.57 12.71 -17.13
C ARG A 136 -16.25 12.89 -17.87
N PHE A 137 -15.38 11.89 -17.77
CA PHE A 137 -14.09 11.88 -18.42
C PHE A 137 -14.18 11.00 -19.67
N ASN A 138 -14.29 11.63 -20.84
CA ASN A 138 -14.39 10.94 -22.12
C ASN A 138 -13.31 11.44 -23.08
N SER A 139 -12.14 10.83 -22.99
CA SER A 139 -11.00 11.08 -23.88
C SER A 139 -11.20 10.57 -25.31
N LEU A 140 -12.32 9.90 -25.61
CA LEU A 140 -12.52 9.17 -26.87
C LEU A 140 -13.25 9.97 -27.93
N LYS A 141 -13.93 11.05 -27.53
CA LYS A 141 -14.62 11.94 -28.44
C LYS A 141 -13.60 12.77 -29.21
N GLU A 142 -13.69 12.69 -30.53
CA GLU A 142 -12.77 13.37 -31.44
C GLU A 142 -12.92 14.90 -31.31
N GLY A 143 -11.79 15.60 -31.16
CA GLY A 143 -11.75 17.06 -31.03
C GLY A 143 -12.13 17.65 -29.66
N SER A 144 -12.39 16.84 -28.63
CA SER A 144 -12.67 17.37 -27.28
C SER A 144 -11.48 17.25 -26.35
N SER A 145 -11.12 18.35 -25.69
CA SER A 145 -10.37 18.30 -24.45
C SER A 145 -11.28 17.81 -23.31
N SER A 146 -10.72 17.09 -22.34
CA SER A 146 -11.45 16.63 -21.16
C SER A 146 -10.69 17.00 -19.90
N PHE A 147 -11.41 17.39 -18.86
CA PHE A 147 -10.87 17.65 -17.54
C PHE A 147 -11.77 16.98 -16.51
N SER A 148 -11.18 16.28 -15.55
CA SER A 148 -11.90 15.82 -14.38
C SER A 148 -10.99 15.83 -13.16
N PRO A 149 -11.44 16.43 -12.05
CA PRO A 149 -10.98 16.03 -10.73
C PRO A 149 -11.39 14.57 -10.47
N TYR A 150 -10.61 13.85 -9.69
CA TYR A 150 -10.89 12.46 -9.35
C TYR A 150 -10.40 12.13 -7.95
N PHE A 151 -11.01 11.11 -7.38
CA PHE A 151 -10.55 10.45 -6.17
C PHE A 151 -10.12 9.03 -6.53
N SER A 152 -9.06 8.51 -5.91
CA SER A 152 -8.61 7.14 -6.10
C SER A 152 -8.39 6.43 -4.77
N THR A 153 -8.78 5.17 -4.72
CA THR A 153 -8.56 4.29 -3.57
C THR A 153 -8.38 2.85 -4.02
N GLY A 154 -7.83 2.00 -3.17
CA GLY A 154 -7.65 0.59 -3.48
C GLY A 154 -6.83 -0.15 -2.45
N LEU A 155 -5.89 -0.96 -2.93
CA LEU A 155 -4.96 -1.74 -2.11
C LEU A 155 -3.54 -1.55 -2.62
N THR A 156 -2.63 -1.27 -1.71
CA THR A 156 -1.20 -1.13 -1.97
C THR A 156 -0.45 -2.22 -1.22
N VAL A 157 0.51 -2.86 -1.88
CA VAL A 157 1.56 -3.66 -1.25
C VAL A 157 2.85 -2.86 -1.37
N TYR A 158 3.51 -2.58 -0.25
CA TYR A 158 4.73 -1.79 -0.22
C TYR A 158 5.83 -2.53 0.51
N HIS A 159 7.07 -2.30 0.08
CA HIS A 159 8.28 -2.74 0.72
C HIS A 159 9.09 -1.53 1.16
N PHE A 160 9.57 -1.56 2.40
CA PHE A 160 10.40 -0.54 3.01
C PHE A 160 11.53 -1.21 3.81
N ASN A 161 12.62 -0.48 4.05
CA ASN A 161 13.74 -0.93 4.86
C ASN A 161 14.40 0.30 5.52
N PRO A 162 14.02 0.63 6.77
CA PRO A 162 14.57 1.80 7.43
C PRO A 162 16.04 1.58 7.76
N MET A 163 16.84 2.58 7.44
CA MET A 163 18.28 2.62 7.58
C MET A 163 18.69 3.92 8.27
N SER A 164 19.85 3.92 8.91
CA SER A 164 20.49 5.14 9.40
C SER A 164 22.00 5.08 9.15
N THR A 165 22.63 6.24 9.09
CA THR A 165 24.07 6.38 8.92
C THR A 165 24.72 6.47 10.30
N PHE A 166 25.66 5.57 10.56
CA PHE A 166 26.52 5.62 11.74
C PHE A 166 27.90 6.14 11.33
N THR A 167 28.31 7.27 11.92
CA THR A 167 29.67 7.81 11.78
C THR A 167 30.52 7.27 12.93
N ASP A 168 31.53 6.45 12.62
CA ASP A 168 32.44 5.93 13.63
C ASP A 168 33.30 7.06 14.22
N PRO A 169 33.23 7.35 15.53
CA PRO A 169 34.00 8.43 16.15
C PRO A 169 35.53 8.24 16.07
N ALA A 170 35.99 6.99 15.99
CA ALA A 170 37.42 6.68 15.94
C ALA A 170 38.02 6.86 14.55
N THR A 171 37.25 6.53 13.51
CA THR A 171 37.74 6.54 12.11
C THR A 171 37.18 7.70 11.29
N GLY A 172 36.08 8.31 11.71
CA GLY A 172 35.32 9.31 10.95
C GLY A 172 34.63 8.72 9.71
N LEU A 173 34.49 7.39 9.62
CA LEU A 173 33.91 6.72 8.47
C LEU A 173 32.40 6.52 8.66
N ASP A 174 31.62 6.94 7.66
CA ASP A 174 30.20 6.70 7.61
C ASP A 174 29.88 5.29 7.12
N THR A 175 29.05 4.57 7.89
CA THR A 175 28.52 3.26 7.51
C THR A 175 26.99 3.26 7.63
N VAL A 176 26.31 2.79 6.60
CA VAL A 176 24.84 2.67 6.59
C VAL A 176 24.44 1.31 7.16
N TYR A 177 23.53 1.32 8.14
CA TYR A 177 22.97 0.12 8.75
C TYR A 177 21.46 0.04 8.52
N ALA A 178 20.97 -1.14 8.14
CA ALA A 178 19.55 -1.45 8.23
C ALA A 178 19.15 -1.60 9.70
N LEU A 179 18.08 -0.95 10.11
CA LEU A 179 17.69 -0.84 11.52
C LEU A 179 16.91 -2.08 12.00
N GLN A 180 16.04 -2.65 11.15
CA GLN A 180 15.23 -3.81 11.50
C GLN A 180 16.04 -5.01 12.03
N PRO A 181 17.18 -5.41 11.42
CA PRO A 181 17.99 -6.51 11.93
C PRO A 181 18.74 -6.17 13.22
N LEU A 182 18.93 -4.88 13.54
CA LEU A 182 19.58 -4.46 14.78
C LEU A 182 18.65 -4.57 15.98
N GLY A 183 17.33 -4.63 15.78
CA GLY A 183 16.35 -4.72 16.86
C GLY A 183 16.54 -3.62 17.88
N THR A 184 16.56 -2.35 17.44
CA THR A 184 16.90 -1.17 18.24
C THR A 184 15.98 -0.96 19.45
N GLU A 185 14.78 -1.53 19.46
CA GLU A 185 13.87 -1.52 20.63
C GLU A 185 13.81 -2.89 21.32
N GLY A 186 14.82 -3.74 21.12
CA GLY A 186 14.92 -5.05 21.75
C GLY A 186 14.12 -6.13 21.03
N GLN A 187 13.76 -5.93 19.76
CA GLN A 187 13.11 -6.95 18.96
C GLN A 187 14.00 -8.21 18.90
N GLY A 188 13.44 -9.36 19.24
CA GLY A 188 14.15 -10.64 19.24
C GLY A 188 15.05 -10.90 20.45
N THR A 189 15.09 -10.01 21.44
CA THR A 189 15.91 -10.18 22.65
C THR A 189 15.21 -11.02 23.73
N SER A 190 15.99 -11.64 24.61
CA SER A 190 15.50 -12.50 25.70
C SER A 190 14.66 -11.74 26.74
N ALA A 191 14.96 -10.46 26.93
CA ALA A 191 14.24 -9.58 27.85
C ALA A 191 12.87 -9.13 27.31
N PHE A 192 12.66 -9.18 25.99
CA PHE A 192 11.44 -8.77 25.32
C PHE A 192 10.97 -9.84 24.32
N PRO A 193 10.56 -11.03 24.80
CA PRO A 193 10.16 -12.15 23.94
C PRO A 193 8.95 -11.84 23.05
N ASP A 194 8.12 -10.87 23.45
CA ASP A 194 6.94 -10.43 22.71
C ASP A 194 7.27 -9.39 21.62
N ARG A 195 8.44 -8.72 21.69
CA ARG A 195 8.88 -7.76 20.67
C ARG A 195 9.49 -8.52 19.50
N LYS A 196 8.75 -8.63 18.40
CA LYS A 196 9.21 -9.31 17.18
C LYS A 196 9.67 -8.28 16.15
N PRO A 197 10.67 -8.61 15.30
CA PRO A 197 11.00 -7.77 14.15
C PRO A 197 9.76 -7.51 13.30
N TYR A 198 9.52 -6.25 12.93
CA TYR A 198 8.40 -5.87 12.07
C TYR A 198 8.61 -6.38 10.64
N MET A 199 7.52 -6.51 9.89
CA MET A 199 7.58 -6.93 8.49
C MET A 199 7.98 -5.76 7.58
N LEU A 200 8.94 -5.99 6.70
CA LEU A 200 9.40 -5.00 5.72
C LEU A 200 8.48 -4.89 4.49
N THR A 201 7.67 -5.92 4.23
CA THR A 201 6.65 -5.90 3.17
C THR A 201 5.28 -5.95 3.81
N GLN A 202 4.46 -4.94 3.53
CA GLN A 202 3.17 -4.74 4.17
C GLN A 202 2.11 -4.27 3.18
N VAL A 203 0.87 -4.11 3.67
CA VAL A 203 -0.25 -3.59 2.89
C VAL A 203 -0.68 -2.24 3.41
N ALA A 204 -1.17 -1.38 2.53
CA ALA A 204 -1.71 -0.06 2.87
C ALA A 204 -2.96 0.23 2.04
N ILE A 205 -3.77 1.18 2.53
CA ILE A 205 -4.90 1.72 1.78
C ILE A 205 -4.51 3.08 1.22
N PRO A 206 -4.36 3.22 -0.12
CA PRO A 206 -4.14 4.51 -0.74
C PRO A 206 -5.43 5.33 -0.74
N LEU A 207 -5.34 6.59 -0.34
CA LEU A 207 -6.38 7.60 -0.50
C LEU A 207 -5.77 8.77 -1.28
N GLU A 208 -6.22 8.95 -2.52
CA GLU A 208 -5.62 9.90 -3.44
C GLU A 208 -6.69 10.82 -4.02
N PHE A 209 -6.29 12.05 -4.29
CA PHE A 209 -7.06 13.02 -5.04
C PHE A 209 -6.20 13.58 -6.15
N GLY A 210 -6.80 13.82 -7.31
CA GLY A 210 -6.06 14.37 -8.43
C GLY A 210 -6.92 15.08 -9.44
N PHE A 211 -6.25 15.66 -10.40
CA PHE A 211 -6.82 16.27 -11.58
C PHE A 211 -6.24 15.58 -12.80
N LYS A 212 -7.09 15.30 -13.78
CA LYS A 212 -6.68 14.72 -15.06
C LYS A 212 -7.19 15.58 -16.19
N PHE A 213 -6.31 15.91 -17.12
CA PHE A 213 -6.56 16.77 -18.26
C PHE A 213 -6.04 16.11 -19.55
N THR A 214 -6.86 16.11 -20.58
CA THR A 214 -6.54 15.55 -21.91
C THR A 214 -6.53 16.68 -22.92
N PRO A 215 -5.35 17.26 -23.27
CA PRO A 215 -5.26 18.32 -24.27
C PRO A 215 -5.60 17.82 -25.68
N VAL A 216 -5.24 16.58 -25.98
CA VAL A 216 -5.54 15.89 -27.24
C VAL A 216 -5.95 14.46 -26.94
N ARG A 217 -6.74 13.84 -27.83
CA ARG A 217 -7.38 12.52 -27.64
C ARG A 217 -6.50 11.42 -27.01
N TYR A 218 -5.21 11.39 -27.33
CA TYR A 218 -4.30 10.30 -26.94
C TYR A 218 -3.40 10.64 -25.77
N LEU A 219 -3.35 11.90 -25.31
CA LEU A 219 -2.43 12.35 -24.27
C LEU A 219 -3.23 12.83 -23.06
N ALA A 220 -2.90 12.32 -21.87
CA ALA A 220 -3.43 12.84 -20.62
C ALA A 220 -2.30 13.22 -19.67
N ILE A 221 -2.46 14.40 -19.06
CA ILE A 221 -1.60 14.96 -18.03
C ILE A 221 -2.42 14.97 -16.74
N GLY A 222 -1.79 14.70 -15.62
CA GLY A 222 -2.45 14.77 -14.33
C GLY A 222 -1.56 15.29 -13.23
N LEU A 223 -2.20 15.76 -12.18
CA LEU A 223 -1.60 16.07 -10.89
C LEU A 223 -2.33 15.20 -9.88
N THR A 224 -1.62 14.35 -9.15
CA THR A 224 -2.20 13.48 -8.13
C THR A 224 -1.45 13.63 -6.84
N GLY A 225 -2.17 13.62 -5.72
CA GLY A 225 -1.57 13.58 -4.40
C GLY A 225 -2.42 12.79 -3.44
N GLY A 226 -1.80 12.21 -2.43
CA GLY A 226 -2.51 11.35 -1.50
C GLY A 226 -1.64 10.79 -0.39
N VAL A 227 -2.29 10.02 0.47
CA VAL A 227 -1.66 9.32 1.59
C VAL A 227 -1.90 7.82 1.47
N LYS A 228 -0.96 7.03 1.99
CA LYS A 228 -1.08 5.59 2.18
C LYS A 228 -1.31 5.37 3.67
N LEU A 229 -2.52 4.96 4.03
CA LEU A 229 -2.83 4.58 5.40
C LEU A 229 -2.17 3.22 5.65
N THR A 230 -1.15 3.20 6.51
CA THR A 230 -0.45 1.96 6.86
C THR A 230 -1.01 1.35 8.13
N PHE A 231 -0.59 0.12 8.42
CA PHE A 231 -0.99 -0.64 9.60
C PHE A 231 0.21 -0.91 10.53
N THR A 232 1.22 -0.04 10.48
CA THR A 232 2.46 -0.16 11.24
C THR A 232 2.89 1.17 11.81
N ASP A 233 3.52 1.10 12.97
CA ASP A 233 4.20 2.20 13.66
C ASP A 233 5.71 1.94 13.65
N TYR A 234 6.24 1.56 12.49
CA TYR A 234 7.65 1.12 12.37
C TYR A 234 8.23 1.51 11.01
N LEU A 235 7.62 2.44 10.26
CA LEU A 235 8.19 2.91 9.00
C LEU A 235 9.56 3.54 9.21
N ASP A 236 9.79 4.09 10.41
CA ASP A 236 11.00 4.78 10.83
C ASP A 236 11.84 4.04 11.88
N ASP A 237 11.47 2.78 12.20
CA ASP A 237 12.07 1.96 13.25
C ASP A 237 11.85 2.48 14.70
N VAL A 238 10.88 3.37 14.93
CA VAL A 238 10.59 3.99 16.24
C VAL A 238 9.13 3.71 16.64
N SER A 239 8.90 3.21 17.86
CA SER A 239 7.53 2.89 18.31
C SER A 239 7.35 2.86 19.82
N THR A 240 8.28 2.23 20.54
CA THR A 240 8.05 1.84 21.94
C THR A 240 8.99 2.53 22.91
N THR A 241 9.88 1.77 23.53
CA THR A 241 10.74 2.23 24.63
C THR A 241 12.18 1.87 24.37
N TYR A 242 13.06 2.64 24.98
CA TYR A 242 14.47 2.27 25.09
C TYR A 242 14.65 0.93 25.81
N VAL A 243 15.80 0.33 25.56
CA VAL A 243 16.23 -0.95 26.16
C VAL A 243 17.51 -0.74 26.93
N ASN A 244 17.66 -1.48 28.03
CA ASN A 244 18.87 -1.50 28.83
C ASN A 244 20.08 -1.80 27.93
N PRO A 245 21.13 -0.96 27.96
CA PRO A 245 22.33 -1.13 27.15
C PRO A 245 22.92 -2.54 27.22
N GLU A 246 22.95 -3.16 28.41
CA GLU A 246 23.54 -4.49 28.59
C GLU A 246 22.83 -5.56 27.76
N ILE A 247 21.51 -5.45 27.57
CA ILE A 247 20.75 -6.42 26.78
C ILE A 247 21.07 -6.25 25.30
N LEU A 248 20.97 -5.01 24.78
CA LEU A 248 21.24 -4.76 23.35
C LEU A 248 22.69 -5.08 22.99
N ILE A 249 23.66 -4.68 23.81
CA ILE A 249 25.08 -4.93 23.53
C ILE A 249 25.39 -6.43 23.49
N ASN A 250 24.86 -7.21 24.44
CA ASN A 250 25.17 -8.64 24.54
C ASN A 250 24.43 -9.48 23.49
N GLU A 251 23.21 -9.11 23.12
CA GLU A 251 22.38 -9.94 22.23
C GLU A 251 22.38 -9.46 20.77
N ASN A 252 22.39 -8.14 20.54
CA ASN A 252 22.31 -7.54 19.19
C ASN A 252 23.57 -6.74 18.80
N GLY A 253 24.50 -6.53 19.72
CA GLY A 253 25.79 -5.89 19.49
C GLY A 253 25.83 -4.38 19.79
N MET A 254 27.04 -3.83 19.84
CA MET A 254 27.29 -2.42 20.20
C MET A 254 26.60 -1.43 19.26
N VAL A 255 26.59 -1.71 17.95
CA VAL A 255 25.97 -0.82 16.94
C VAL A 255 24.45 -0.71 17.17
N SER A 256 23.79 -1.79 17.56
CA SER A 256 22.36 -1.77 17.89
C SER A 256 22.07 -0.79 19.02
N TYR A 257 22.88 -0.81 20.09
CA TYR A 257 22.75 0.12 21.20
C TYR A 257 23.00 1.58 20.79
N LEU A 258 24.10 1.84 20.07
CA LEU A 258 24.47 3.21 19.68
C LEU A 258 23.50 3.85 18.68
N LEU A 259 22.85 3.06 17.82
CA LEU A 259 21.79 3.54 16.92
C LEU A 259 20.41 3.57 17.57
N SER A 260 20.16 2.73 18.59
CA SER A 260 18.95 2.81 19.41
C SER A 260 18.90 4.12 20.21
N ASN A 261 20.05 4.55 20.74
CA ASN A 261 20.20 5.74 21.56
C ASN A 261 21.34 6.62 21.05
N ARG A 262 21.01 7.60 20.21
CA ARG A 262 21.96 8.52 19.56
C ARG A 262 22.23 9.81 20.33
N THR A 263 21.79 9.88 21.59
CA THR A 263 22.01 11.05 22.46
C THR A 263 23.50 11.36 22.65
N TRP A 264 24.37 10.34 22.57
CA TRP A 264 25.83 10.50 22.69
C TRP A 264 26.44 11.46 21.66
N GLU A 265 25.81 11.62 20.49
CA GLU A 265 26.26 12.50 19.42
C GLU A 265 26.06 13.99 19.73
N VAL A 266 25.17 14.29 20.68
CA VAL A 266 24.75 15.67 21.02
C VAL A 266 25.00 16.03 22.48
N THR A 267 25.29 15.05 23.35
CA THR A 267 25.69 15.29 24.74
C THR A 267 27.14 15.78 24.87
N GLU A 268 27.40 16.71 25.78
CA GLU A 268 28.72 17.31 25.98
C GLU A 268 29.82 16.32 26.36
N ASN A 269 29.48 15.24 27.07
CA ASN A 269 30.43 14.21 27.49
C ASN A 269 30.63 13.10 26.45
N GLY A 270 29.91 13.12 25.33
CA GLY A 270 29.99 12.10 24.28
C GLY A 270 29.46 10.72 24.70
N GLU A 271 28.65 10.64 25.76
CA GLU A 271 28.15 9.38 26.30
C GLU A 271 26.62 9.31 26.20
N PRO A 272 26.03 8.15 25.84
CA PRO A 272 24.58 8.07 25.72
C PRO A 272 23.91 8.30 27.08
N LEU A 273 22.79 9.02 27.07
CA LEU A 273 21.95 9.18 28.25
C LEU A 273 21.49 7.81 28.74
N ALA A 274 21.51 7.59 30.05
CA ALA A 274 21.09 6.34 30.69
C ALA A 274 19.55 6.20 30.67
N LEU A 275 19.00 5.90 29.49
CA LEU A 275 17.58 5.71 29.25
C LEU A 275 17.22 4.25 29.54
N GLY A 276 16.55 4.01 30.67
CA GLY A 276 16.13 2.66 31.06
C GLY A 276 14.94 2.13 30.28
N ASN A 277 14.56 0.87 30.52
CA ASN A 277 13.48 0.12 29.83
C ASN A 277 12.09 0.80 29.77
N LYS A 278 11.87 1.88 30.52
CA LYS A 278 10.58 2.60 30.60
C LYS A 278 10.62 3.98 29.94
N ALA A 279 11.78 4.41 29.47
CA ALA A 279 11.88 5.68 28.75
C ALA A 279 11.26 5.50 27.36
N THR A 280 10.34 6.41 27.01
CA THR A 280 9.67 6.41 25.71
C THR A 280 10.68 6.71 24.61
N ARG A 281 10.73 5.85 23.60
CA ARG A 281 11.51 6.05 22.38
C ARG A 281 10.61 6.51 21.23
N GLY A 282 9.38 6.00 21.14
CA GLY A 282 8.37 6.33 20.12
C GLY A 282 6.94 6.29 20.65
N GLY A 283 5.97 6.43 19.76
CA GLY A 283 4.54 6.56 20.05
C GLY A 283 3.68 5.41 19.50
N ALA A 284 3.71 4.24 20.15
CA ALA A 284 2.96 3.01 19.81
C ALA A 284 1.43 3.11 19.64
N ASP A 285 0.82 4.24 19.98
CA ASP A 285 -0.63 4.44 19.92
C ASP A 285 -1.13 4.94 18.54
N SER A 286 -0.22 5.35 17.65
CA SER A 286 -0.53 5.83 16.30
C SER A 286 0.26 5.06 15.26
N ASN A 287 -0.35 4.76 14.10
CA ASN A 287 0.42 4.23 12.98
C ASN A 287 1.07 5.36 12.19
N ASP A 288 2.19 5.04 11.56
CA ASP A 288 2.83 5.91 10.59
C ASP A 288 2.04 5.96 9.28
N TYR A 289 2.28 7.01 8.50
CA TYR A 289 1.85 7.05 7.11
C TYR A 289 2.88 7.72 6.23
N TYR A 290 2.81 7.42 4.94
CA TYR A 290 3.56 8.15 3.93
C TYR A 290 2.60 8.60 2.83
N GLY A 291 2.99 9.63 2.10
CA GLY A 291 2.17 10.19 1.03
C GLY A 291 3.04 10.58 -0.14
N TYR A 292 2.38 10.99 -1.22
CA TYR A 292 3.08 11.51 -2.38
C TYR A 292 2.28 12.61 -3.07
N LEU A 293 2.98 13.44 -3.82
CA LEU A 293 2.44 14.44 -4.74
C LEU A 293 3.23 14.32 -6.05
N ALA A 294 2.54 14.06 -7.16
CA ALA A 294 3.17 13.75 -8.42
C ALA A 294 2.40 14.27 -9.64
N VAL A 295 3.16 14.53 -10.70
CA VAL A 295 2.65 14.73 -12.05
C VAL A 295 2.62 13.40 -12.77
N THR A 296 1.55 13.16 -13.52
CA THR A 296 1.38 11.98 -14.37
C THR A 296 1.34 12.39 -15.83
N LEU A 297 2.02 11.65 -16.69
CA LEU A 297 1.95 11.78 -18.14
C LEU A 297 1.56 10.44 -18.73
N SER A 298 0.52 10.39 -19.56
CA SER A 298 -0.03 9.13 -20.03
C SER A 298 -0.53 9.18 -21.46
N TYR A 299 -0.42 8.03 -22.13
CA TYR A 299 -0.86 7.81 -23.49
C TYR A 299 -2.01 6.81 -23.51
N LEU A 300 -3.13 7.20 -24.12
CA LEU A 300 -4.28 6.34 -24.33
C LEU A 300 -4.11 5.54 -25.62
N PHE A 301 -3.82 4.25 -25.48
CA PHE A 301 -3.77 3.33 -26.60
C PHE A 301 -5.18 2.97 -27.06
N ILE A 302 -5.43 3.25 -28.33
CA ILE A 302 -6.70 2.96 -29.00
C ILE A 302 -6.44 1.95 -30.12
N PRO A 303 -6.83 0.67 -29.97
CA PRO A 303 -6.66 -0.29 -31.06
C PRO A 303 -7.50 0.13 -32.28
N GLU A 304 -6.84 0.29 -33.42
CA GLU A 304 -7.49 0.48 -34.72
C GLU A 304 -7.89 -0.88 -35.30
N TYR A 305 -9.17 -1.23 -35.20
CA TYR A 305 -9.69 -2.35 -35.97
C TYR A 305 -10.07 -1.88 -37.38
N LYS A 306 -9.21 -2.19 -38.36
CA LYS A 306 -9.58 -2.11 -39.78
C LYS A 306 -10.55 -3.24 -40.09
N PHE A 307 -11.85 -2.94 -40.06
CA PHE A 307 -12.84 -3.84 -40.64
C PHE A 307 -12.61 -3.90 -42.16
N ASN A 308 -11.92 -4.95 -42.61
CA ASN A 308 -11.90 -5.32 -44.02
C ASN A 308 -13.28 -5.91 -44.33
N VAL A 309 -14.25 -5.04 -44.63
CA VAL A 309 -15.50 -5.47 -45.28
C VAL A 309 -15.12 -5.88 -46.70
N SER A 310 -14.69 -7.13 -46.86
CA SER A 310 -14.69 -7.76 -48.17
C SER A 310 -16.15 -7.77 -48.62
N ARG A 311 -16.50 -6.90 -49.58
CA ARG A 311 -17.75 -7.01 -50.34
C ARG A 311 -17.68 -8.32 -51.12
N LYS A 312 -17.99 -9.45 -50.48
CA LYS A 312 -18.30 -10.68 -51.20
C LYS A 312 -19.52 -10.39 -52.05
N ALA A 313 -19.37 -10.69 -53.33
CA ALA A 313 -20.30 -10.42 -54.41
C ALA A 313 -21.75 -10.78 -54.06
N GLY A 314 -22.69 -10.01 -54.63
CA GLY A 314 -24.11 -10.10 -54.37
C GLY A 314 -24.65 -11.53 -54.44
N ILE A 315 -25.30 -11.95 -53.36
CA ILE A 315 -26.16 -13.12 -53.36
C ILE A 315 -27.40 -12.75 -54.17
N HIS A 316 -27.49 -13.26 -55.39
CA HIS A 316 -28.68 -13.12 -56.22
C HIS A 316 -29.79 -13.99 -55.62
N CYS A 317 -30.89 -13.38 -55.19
CA CYS A 317 -32.08 -14.13 -54.75
C CYS A 317 -32.75 -14.76 -55.98
N PRO A 318 -33.11 -16.06 -55.94
CA PRO A 318 -33.88 -16.66 -57.02
C PRO A 318 -35.30 -16.08 -57.01
N LYS A 319 -35.76 -15.65 -58.19
CA LYS A 319 -37.17 -15.33 -58.40
C LYS A 319 -37.90 -16.66 -58.67
N PHE A 320 -38.92 -16.93 -57.86
CA PHE A 320 -39.96 -17.92 -58.16
C PHE A 320 -41.07 -17.26 -58.96
#